data_AF-A0A845YHP5-F1
#
_entry.id   AF-A0A845YHP5-F1
#
_cell.length_a   1.000
_cell.length_b   1.000
_cell.length_c   1.000
_cell.angle_alpha   90.00
_cell.angle_beta   90.00
_cell.angle_gamma   90.00
#
_symmetry.space_group_name_H-M   'P 1'
#
loop_
_entity.id
_entity.type
_entity.pdbx_description
1 polymer ?
#
loop_
_entity_poly.entity_id
_entity_poly.type
_entity_poly.pdbx_seq_one_letter_code
_entity_poly.pdbx_strand_id
1 'polypeptide(L)' 'MSVSAQLQTLRNQNSCALIPFITAGDPDLATTAEALQALDRAGADLIELGVPYSDPLADGPVIQAAATRAL' A
#
# COMPACT_ATOMS: atom_id res chain seq x y z
N MET A 1 3.95 12.71 -10.32
CA MET A 1 3.31 12.09 -11.50
C MET A 1 1.91 11.65 -11.09
N SER A 2 0.90 11.68 -11.97
CA SER A 2 -0.43 11.12 -11.62
C SER A 2 -0.43 9.60 -11.76
N VAL A 3 -1.35 8.92 -11.07
CA VAL A 3 -1.56 7.46 -11.20
C VAL A 3 -1.76 7.07 -12.67
N SER A 4 -2.60 7.82 -13.40
CA SER A 4 -2.87 7.59 -14.82
C SER A 4 -1.59 7.69 -15.68
N ALA A 5 -0.72 8.66 -15.41
CA ALA A 5 0.53 8.83 -16.15
C ALA A 5 1.54 7.70 -15.87
N GLN A 6 1.62 7.21 -14.63
CA GLN A 6 2.50 6.08 -14.28
C GLN A 6 2.03 4.79 -14.96
N LEU A 7 0.74 4.47 -14.85
CA LEU A 7 0.17 3.27 -15.50
C LEU A 7 0.29 3.33 -17.03
N GLN A 8 0.15 4.53 -17.63
CA GLN A 8 0.40 4.71 -19.06
C GLN A 8 1.86 4.41 -19.43
N THR A 9 2.81 4.86 -18.60
CA THR A 9 4.25 4.62 -18.82
C THR A 9 4.57 3.13 -18.79
N LEU A 10 4.08 2.41 -17.77
CA LEU A 10 4.28 0.97 -17.63
C LEU A 10 3.65 0.18 -18.79
N ARG A 11 2.45 0.58 -19.21
CA ARG A 11 1.80 0.01 -20.40
C ARG A 11 2.63 0.19 -21.66
N ASN A 12 3.20 1.38 -21.88
CA ASN A 12 4.07 1.65 -23.02
C ASN A 12 5.37 0.84 -22.98
N GLN A 13 5.83 0.48 -21.78
CA GLN A 13 7.00 -0.37 -21.54
C GLN A 13 6.67 -1.86 -21.52
N ASN A 14 5.41 -2.24 -21.79
CA ASN A 14 4.92 -3.62 -21.70
C ASN A 14 5.27 -4.31 -20.35
N SER A 15 5.23 -3.53 -19.27
CA SER A 15 5.60 -3.93 -17.92
C SER A 15 4.37 -4.01 -17.01
N CYS A 16 4.37 -4.97 -16.09
CA CYS A 16 3.32 -5.13 -15.09
C CYS A 16 3.62 -4.21 -13.90
N ALA A 17 2.59 -3.55 -13.35
CA ALA A 17 2.75 -2.70 -12.18
C ALA A 17 2.90 -3.52 -10.89
N LEU A 18 3.87 -3.17 -10.06
CA LEU A 18 3.96 -3.63 -8.67
C LEU A 18 3.28 -2.63 -7.75
N ILE A 19 2.16 -3.04 -7.14
CA ILE A 19 1.35 -2.20 -6.25
C ILE A 19 1.19 -2.89 -4.88
N PRO A 20 2.13 -2.66 -3.94
CA PRO A 20 2.02 -3.20 -2.59
C PRO A 20 0.94 -2.46 -1.79
N PHE A 21 0.24 -3.19 -0.94
CA PHE A 21 -0.72 -2.66 0.04
C PHE A 21 -0.14 -2.78 1.45
N ILE A 22 -0.27 -1.71 2.26
CA ILE A 22 0.00 -1.73 3.70
C ILE A 22 -1.11 -0.98 4.46
N THR A 23 -1.38 -1.37 5.70
CA THR A 23 -2.30 -0.64 6.59
C THR A 23 -1.53 0.42 7.36
N ALA A 24 -1.96 1.69 7.27
CA ALA A 24 -1.37 2.78 8.03
C ALA A 24 -1.55 2.53 9.53
N GLY A 25 -0.46 2.66 10.29
CA GLY A 25 -0.47 2.46 11.73
C GLY A 25 -0.23 1.01 12.18
N ASP A 26 0.02 0.06 11.26
CA ASP A 26 0.37 -1.31 11.62
C ASP A 26 1.88 -1.58 11.44
N PRO A 27 2.63 -1.97 12.50
CA PRO A 27 2.24 -1.97 13.91
C PRO A 27 2.19 -0.58 14.55
N ASP A 28 2.78 0.44 13.92
CA ASP A 28 2.72 1.84 14.33
C ASP A 28 3.02 2.80 13.15
N LEU A 29 2.85 4.11 13.37
CA LEU A 29 3.08 5.13 12.34
C LEU A 29 4.56 5.29 11.96
N ALA A 30 5.49 5.00 12.87
CA ALA A 30 6.92 5.07 12.57
C ALA A 30 7.30 3.96 11.58
N THR A 31 6.84 2.75 11.84
CA THR A 31 7.01 1.58 10.97
C THR A 31 6.30 1.78 9.62
N THR A 32 5.14 2.45 9.61
CA THR A 32 4.47 2.83 8.36
C THR A 32 5.37 3.72 7.49
N ALA A 33 6.00 4.74 8.09
CA ALA A 33 6.89 5.64 7.35
C ALA A 33 8.13 4.90 6.82
N GLU A 34 8.74 4.02 7.62
CA GLU A 34 9.86 3.19 7.20
C GLU A 34 9.48 2.23 6.05
N ALA A 35 8.30 1.61 6.14
CA ALA A 35 7.77 0.71 5.12
C ALA A 35 7.52 1.44 3.79
N LEU A 36 6.90 2.63 3.81
CA LEU A 36 6.69 3.43 2.60
C LEU A 36 8.02 3.74 1.89
N GLN A 37 9.03 4.15 2.65
CA GLN A 37 10.36 4.42 2.09
C GLN A 37 11.05 3.15 1.57
N ALA A 38 10.86 2.01 2.25
CA ALA A 38 11.42 0.74 1.82
C ALA A 38 10.78 0.25 0.51
N LEU A 39 9.45 0.37 0.38
CA LEU A 39 8.70 0.00 -0.82
C LEU A 39 9.07 0.89 -2.02
N ASP A 40 9.22 2.19 -1.81
CA ASP A 40 9.72 3.12 -2.84
C ASP A 40 11.11 2.72 -3.33
N ARG A 41 12.06 2.50 -2.41
CA ARG A 41 13.42 2.03 -2.75
C ARG A 41 13.44 0.65 -3.41
N ALA A 42 12.47 -0.21 -3.12
CA ALA A 42 12.34 -1.55 -3.71
C ALA A 42 11.73 -1.53 -5.12
N GLY A 43 11.27 -0.37 -5.61
CA GLY A 43 10.71 -0.22 -6.95
C GLY A 43 9.21 -0.48 -7.03
N ALA A 44 8.45 -0.20 -5.96
CA ALA A 44 6.99 -0.13 -6.07
C ALA A 44 6.59 0.97 -7.07
N ASP A 45 5.71 0.66 -8.01
CA ASP A 45 5.19 1.64 -8.98
C ASP A 45 4.19 2.60 -8.35
N LEU A 46 3.38 2.04 -7.45
CA LEU A 46 2.35 2.70 -6.65
C LEU A 46 2.32 1.99 -5.29
N ILE A 47 1.89 2.69 -4.24
CA ILE A 47 1.68 2.08 -2.92
C ILE A 47 0.26 2.39 -2.49
N GLU A 48 -0.50 1.34 -2.14
CA GLU A 48 -1.81 1.48 -1.53
C GLU A 48 -1.64 1.57 -0.01
N LEU A 49 -1.99 2.73 0.55
CA LEU A 49 -1.96 2.98 1.99
C LEU A 49 -3.39 2.91 2.54
N GLY A 50 -3.73 1.78 3.17
CA GLY A 50 -5.03 1.55 3.78
C GLY A 50 -5.21 2.37 5.05
N VAL A 51 -6.34 3.07 5.16
CA VAL A 51 -6.75 3.71 6.42
C VAL A 51 -7.49 2.67 7.26
N PRO A 52 -7.08 2.39 8.51
CA PRO A 52 -7.73 1.38 9.33
C PRO A 52 -9.19 1.78 9.62
N TYR A 53 -10.08 0.79 9.59
CA TYR A 53 -11.53 0.95 9.78
C TYR A 53 -12.03 -0.06 10.82
N SER A 54 -13.05 0.32 11.60
CA SER A 54 -13.58 -0.51 12.69
C SER A 54 -14.28 -1.78 12.20
N ASP A 55 -14.86 -1.73 10.99
CA ASP A 55 -15.68 -2.82 10.43
C ASP A 55 -15.23 -3.21 9.00
N PRO A 56 -14.01 -3.77 8.82
CA PRO A 56 -13.41 -4.07 7.51
C PRO A 56 -14.00 -5.32 6.84
N LEU A 57 -15.28 -5.24 6.43
CA LEU A 57 -16.06 -6.37 5.90
C LEU A 57 -15.58 -6.91 4.55
N ALA A 58 -14.85 -6.11 3.77
CA ALA A 58 -14.36 -6.49 2.44
C ALA A 58 -12.97 -7.14 2.49
N ASP A 59 -12.28 -7.06 3.63
CA ASP A 59 -10.89 -7.46 3.75
C ASP A 59 -10.73 -8.89 4.27
N GLY A 60 -9.65 -9.55 3.85
CA GLY A 60 -9.26 -10.85 4.37
C GLY A 60 -8.72 -10.78 5.81
N PRO A 61 -8.61 -11.91 6.53
CA PRO A 61 -8.29 -11.95 7.96
C PRO A 61 -6.95 -11.28 8.33
N VAL A 62 -5.97 -11.29 7.42
CA VAL A 62 -4.67 -10.63 7.62
C VAL A 62 -4.82 -9.11 7.67
N ILE A 63 -5.57 -8.54 6.73
CA ILE A 63 -5.79 -7.09 6.62
C ILE A 63 -6.74 -6.63 7.72
N GLN A 64 -7.78 -7.41 8.04
CA GLN A 64 -8.63 -7.14 9.20
C GLN A 64 -7.82 -7.05 10.50
N ALA A 65 -6.90 -8.00 10.73
CA ALA A 65 -6.04 -7.99 11.91
C ALA A 65 -5.06 -6.79 11.92
N ALA A 66 -4.54 -6.38 10.76
CA ALA A 66 -3.72 -5.17 10.62
C ALA A 66 -4.53 -3.92 10.99
N ALA A 67 -5.75 -3.79 10.50
CA ALA A 67 -6.65 -2.70 10.85
C ALA A 67 -6.96 -2.68 12.36
N THR A 68 -7.18 -3.84 12.99
CA THR A 68 -7.38 -3.92 14.44
C THR A 68 -6.15 -3.49 15.25
N ARG A 69 -4.92 -3.77 14.80
CA ARG A 69 -3.70 -3.33 15.48
C ARG A 69 -3.44 -1.83 15.34
N ALA A 70 -3.91 -1.24 14.24
CA ALA A 70 -3.68 0.16 13.90
C ALA A 70 -4.70 1.15 14.49
N LEU A 71 -5.80 0.66 15.07
CA LEU A 71 -6.81 1.46 15.79
C LEU A 71 -6.49 1.57 17.28
#